data_AF-X1FAT0-F1
#
_entry.id   AF-X1FAT0-F1
#
_cell.length_a   1.000
_cell.length_b   1.000
_cell.length_c   1.000
_cell.angle_alpha   90.00
_cell.angle_beta   90.00
_cell.angle_gamma   90.00
#
_symmetry.space_group_name_H-M   'P 1'
#
loop_
_entity.id
_entity.type
_entity.pdbx_description
1 polymer ?
#
loop_
_entity_poly.entity_id
_entity_poly.type
_entity_poly.pdbx_seq_one_letter_code
_entity_poly.pdbx_strand_id
1 'polypeptide(L)'
;MGKDVDSSVVKIKADAYYKMILHVFRFGNKARNHSQNIEVMGVLIGHLEEGEDKQFKNVIIEDAVPISHGSSVEVEFSINDYIFFEKANSMYLEKNWFMVGWYHSHPDLFQHKIFFSPTDTIVKIQTMTVIIPK
;
A
#
# COMPACT_ATOMS: atom_id res chain seq x y z
N MET A 1 -21.09 -13.95 -24.90
CA MET A 1 -20.36 -14.16 -23.62
C MET A 1 -20.41 -12.83 -22.89
N GLY A 2 -21.17 -12.74 -21.79
CA GLY A 2 -21.24 -11.51 -20.99
C GLY A 2 -19.88 -11.27 -20.34
N LYS A 3 -19.44 -10.02 -20.26
CA LYS A 3 -18.29 -9.67 -19.42
C LYS A 3 -18.74 -9.78 -17.98
N ASP A 4 -18.09 -10.62 -17.19
CA ASP A 4 -18.25 -10.60 -15.75
C ASP A 4 -17.80 -9.21 -15.25
N VAL A 5 -18.68 -8.53 -14.52
CA VAL A 5 -18.42 -7.20 -13.97
C VAL A 5 -17.99 -7.39 -12.52
N ASP A 6 -16.74 -7.07 -12.21
CA ASP A 6 -16.21 -7.12 -10.85
C ASP A 6 -16.85 -6.02 -9.99
N SER A 7 -17.64 -6.44 -9.00
CA SER A 7 -18.30 -5.56 -8.03
C SER A 7 -17.62 -5.54 -6.66
N SER A 8 -16.44 -6.16 -6.54
CA SER A 8 -15.70 -6.23 -5.28
C SER A 8 -15.22 -4.85 -4.81
N VAL A 9 -15.05 -4.74 -3.50
CA VAL A 9 -14.58 -3.51 -2.85
C VAL A 9 -13.33 -3.74 -2.02
N VAL A 10 -12.51 -2.71 -1.92
CA VAL A 10 -11.39 -2.62 -0.97
C VAL A 10 -11.80 -1.70 0.17
N LYS A 11 -11.85 -2.23 1.40
CA LYS A 11 -12.20 -1.47 2.61
C LYS A 11 -10.95 -1.29 3.47
N ILE A 12 -10.57 -0.03 3.73
CA ILE A 12 -9.45 0.31 4.60
C ILE A 12 -10.00 0.71 5.97
N LYS A 13 -9.61 0.00 7.03
CA LYS A 13 -9.96 0.40 8.39
C LYS A 13 -9.24 1.69 8.78
N ALA A 14 -9.87 2.48 9.65
CA ALA A 14 -9.36 3.79 10.05
C ALA A 14 -7.93 3.71 10.62
N ASP A 15 -7.61 2.69 11.41
CA ASP A 15 -6.28 2.51 12.00
C ASP A 15 -5.19 2.24 10.95
N ALA A 16 -5.49 1.39 9.96
CA ALA A 16 -4.59 1.14 8.83
C ALA A 16 -4.33 2.45 8.06
N TYR A 17 -5.41 3.16 7.71
CA TYR A 17 -5.29 4.45 7.01
C TYR A 17 -4.48 5.48 7.81
N TYR A 18 -4.74 5.59 9.11
CA TYR A 18 -4.01 6.48 10.00
C TYR A 18 -2.51 6.16 10.05
N LYS A 19 -2.13 4.88 10.17
CA LYS A 19 -0.73 4.44 10.17
C LYS A 19 -0.03 4.76 8.84
N MET A 20 -0.71 4.58 7.72
CA MET A 20 -0.18 4.95 6.40
C MET A 20 0.13 6.45 6.36
N ILE A 21 -0.84 7.29 6.71
CA ILE A 21 -0.69 8.75 6.69
C ILE A 21 0.41 9.22 7.64
N LEU A 22 0.49 8.64 8.85
CA LEU A 22 1.59 8.91 9.79
C LEU A 22 2.96 8.56 9.21
N HIS A 23 3.06 7.41 8.54
CA HIS A 23 4.31 6.99 7.91
C HIS A 23 4.71 7.99 6.82
N VAL A 24 3.79 8.38 5.95
CA VAL A 24 4.03 9.39 4.92
C VAL A 24 4.46 10.71 5.55
N PHE A 25 3.72 11.23 6.53
CA PHE A 25 4.07 12.52 7.14
C PHE A 25 5.36 12.52 7.94
N ARG A 26 5.84 11.36 8.39
CA ARG A 26 7.16 11.29 9.02
C ARG A 26 8.27 11.64 8.03
N PHE A 27 8.09 11.38 6.74
CA PHE A 27 9.14 11.49 5.71
C PHE A 27 8.84 12.49 4.59
N GLY A 28 7.58 12.86 4.37
CA GLY A 28 7.12 13.88 3.44
C GLY A 28 6.18 14.86 4.12
N ASN A 29 6.72 15.87 4.81
CA ASN A 29 5.92 16.94 5.40
C ASN A 29 6.53 18.32 5.14
N LYS A 30 5.67 19.36 5.13
CA LYS A 30 6.05 20.74 4.81
C LYS A 30 7.02 21.38 5.83
N ALA A 31 7.22 20.78 7.00
CA ALA A 31 8.24 21.24 7.95
C ALA A 31 9.66 20.79 7.56
N ARG A 32 9.80 19.87 6.60
CA ARG A 32 11.08 19.46 6.01
C ARG A 32 11.34 20.27 4.73
N ASN A 33 12.61 20.47 4.41
CA ASN A 33 12.98 21.08 3.13
C ASN A 33 12.50 20.15 1.98
N HIS A 34 11.98 20.68 0.87
CA HIS A 34 11.46 19.86 -0.23
C HIS A 34 12.50 18.87 -0.76
N SER A 35 13.79 19.21 -0.71
CA SER A 35 14.88 18.29 -1.06
C SER A 35 15.05 17.10 -0.11
N GLN A 36 14.26 17.03 0.97
CA GLN A 36 14.28 16.00 2.00
C GLN A 36 12.97 15.20 2.04
N ASN A 37 12.03 15.48 1.13
CA ASN A 37 10.85 14.67 0.97
C ASN A 37 11.25 13.33 0.35
N ILE A 38 10.92 12.26 1.07
CA ILE A 38 11.36 10.91 0.75
C ILE A 38 10.13 10.02 0.59
N GLU A 39 10.08 9.26 -0.52
CA GLU A 39 9.08 8.23 -0.72
C GLU A 39 9.17 7.16 0.37
N VAL A 40 8.02 6.68 0.83
CA VAL A 40 7.92 5.58 1.80
C VAL A 40 7.15 4.42 1.21
N MET A 41 7.38 3.22 1.73
CA MET A 41 6.69 1.99 1.37
C MET A 41 6.33 1.17 2.60
N GLY A 42 5.17 0.52 2.56
CA GLY A 42 4.79 -0.48 3.55
C GLY A 42 3.82 -1.53 3.00
N VAL A 43 3.50 -2.52 3.82
CA VAL A 43 2.55 -3.58 3.47
C VAL A 43 1.20 -3.38 4.14
N LEU A 44 0.16 -3.94 3.53
CA LEU A 44 -1.22 -3.91 4.01
C LEU A 44 -1.59 -5.31 4.47
N ILE A 45 -2.02 -5.41 5.71
CA ILE A 45 -2.41 -6.67 6.35
C ILE A 45 -3.93 -6.69 6.48
N GLY A 46 -4.52 -7.82 6.13
CA GLY A 46 -5.95 -7.92 6.01
C GLY A 46 -6.45 -9.34 5.79
N HIS A 47 -7.67 -9.43 5.30
CA HIS A 47 -8.31 -10.70 4.93
C HIS A 47 -9.29 -10.48 3.78
N LEU A 48 -9.85 -11.58 3.29
CA LEU A 48 -10.81 -11.58 2.18
C LEU A 48 -12.20 -11.95 2.70
N GLU A 49 -13.20 -11.20 2.26
CA GLU A 49 -14.62 -11.47 2.50
C GLU A 49 -15.34 -11.79 1.18
N GLU A 50 -16.48 -12.48 1.24
CA GLU A 50 -17.31 -12.69 0.04
C GLU A 50 -17.82 -11.36 -0.53
N GLY A 51 -17.73 -11.21 -1.85
CA GLY A 51 -18.39 -10.14 -2.60
C GLY A 51 -19.89 -10.37 -2.78
N GLU A 52 -20.62 -9.33 -3.20
CA GLU A 52 -22.07 -9.44 -3.45
C GLU A 52 -22.39 -10.46 -4.55
N ASP A 53 -21.56 -10.52 -5.59
CA ASP A 53 -21.66 -11.47 -6.70
C ASP A 53 -21.07 -12.86 -6.38
N LYS A 54 -20.39 -13.02 -5.23
CA LYS A 54 -19.65 -14.22 -4.79
C LYS A 54 -18.59 -14.74 -5.78
N GLN A 55 -18.33 -13.99 -6.85
CA GLN A 55 -17.34 -14.31 -7.87
C GLN A 55 -16.01 -13.66 -7.53
N PHE A 56 -16.07 -12.41 -7.04
CA PHE A 56 -14.91 -11.65 -6.59
C PHE A 56 -14.95 -11.49 -5.06
N LYS A 57 -13.77 -11.47 -4.44
CA LYS A 57 -13.65 -11.28 -2.98
C LYS A 57 -13.45 -9.81 -2.67
N ASN A 58 -14.11 -9.34 -1.62
CA ASN A 58 -13.80 -8.05 -1.01
C ASN A 58 -12.47 -8.15 -0.26
N VAL A 59 -11.67 -7.09 -0.34
CA VAL A 59 -10.40 -6.99 0.41
C VAL A 59 -10.62 -6.08 1.62
N ILE A 60 -10.37 -6.62 2.82
CA ILE A 60 -10.48 -5.87 4.06
C ILE A 60 -9.09 -5.63 4.61
N ILE A 61 -8.65 -4.37 4.63
CA ILE A 61 -7.35 -3.96 5.15
C ILE A 61 -7.55 -3.56 6.61
N GLU A 62 -7.05 -4.40 7.51
CA GLU A 62 -7.15 -4.25 8.96
C GLU A 62 -5.96 -3.45 9.53
N ASP A 63 -4.78 -3.60 8.95
CA ASP A 63 -3.56 -2.91 9.41
C ASP A 63 -2.62 -2.51 8.25
N ALA A 64 -1.73 -1.56 8.53
CA ALA A 64 -0.65 -1.16 7.65
C ALA A 64 0.68 -1.19 8.41
N VAL A 65 1.69 -1.85 7.83
CA VAL A 65 3.02 -2.01 8.43
C VAL A 65 4.03 -1.22 7.59
N PRO A 66 4.61 -0.14 8.12
CA PRO A 66 5.75 0.55 7.50
C PRO A 66 6.94 -0.38 7.29
N ILE A 67 7.55 -0.37 6.09
CA ILE A 67 8.71 -1.23 5.76
C ILE A 67 9.94 -0.39 5.45
N SER A 68 9.86 0.53 4.49
CA SER A 68 11.03 1.21 3.93
C SER A 68 10.76 2.66 3.54
N HIS A 69 11.84 3.40 3.26
CA HIS A 69 11.83 4.77 2.77
C HIS A 69 13.08 5.07 1.94
N GLY A 70 13.02 5.96 0.95
CA GLY A 70 14.18 6.40 0.17
C GLY A 70 14.22 5.87 -1.26
N SER A 71 15.40 5.96 -1.89
CA SER A 71 15.65 5.52 -3.28
C SER A 71 15.46 4.01 -3.51
N SER A 72 15.25 3.24 -2.45
CA SER A 72 14.86 1.82 -2.50
C SER A 72 13.40 1.60 -2.90
N VAL A 73 12.56 2.65 -2.93
CA VAL A 73 11.13 2.53 -3.25
C VAL A 73 10.87 2.57 -4.77
N GLU A 74 11.78 3.14 -5.56
CA GLU A 74 11.59 3.37 -7.01
C GLU A 74 12.03 2.22 -7.92
N VAL A 75 12.65 1.16 -7.39
CA VAL A 75 13.39 0.16 -8.18
C VAL A 75 13.19 -1.27 -7.67
N GLU A 76 12.04 -1.86 -7.98
CA GLU A 76 11.68 -3.25 -7.65
C GLU A 76 11.81 -3.60 -6.14
N PHE A 77 11.23 -4.73 -5.71
CA PHE A 77 11.44 -5.17 -4.33
C PHE A 77 12.81 -5.82 -4.18
N SER A 78 13.60 -5.35 -3.22
CA SER A 78 14.85 -6.01 -2.85
C SER A 78 14.57 -7.30 -2.08
N ILE A 79 15.58 -8.19 -2.00
CA ILE A 79 15.48 -9.40 -1.16
C ILE A 79 15.17 -9.08 0.31
N ASN A 80 15.64 -7.94 0.81
CA ASN A 80 15.37 -7.50 2.17
C ASN A 80 13.89 -7.14 2.35
N ASP A 81 13.27 -6.53 1.35
CA ASP A 81 11.84 -6.19 1.39
C ASP A 81 10.99 -7.45 1.51
N TYR A 82 11.28 -8.49 0.71
CA TYR A 82 10.60 -9.79 0.84
C TYR A 82 10.75 -10.41 2.24
N ILE A 83 11.95 -10.33 2.84
CA ILE A 83 12.17 -10.81 4.22
C ILE A 83 11.31 -10.02 5.21
N PHE A 84 11.17 -8.70 5.03
CA PHE A 84 10.32 -7.88 5.89
C PHE A 84 8.83 -8.15 5.65
N PHE A 85 8.42 -8.46 4.42
CA PHE A 85 7.05 -8.86 4.10
C PHE A 85 6.66 -10.14 4.83
N GLU A 86 7.53 -11.16 4.78
CA GLU A 86 7.31 -12.43 5.49
C GLU A 86 7.26 -12.25 7.01
N LYS A 87 8.13 -11.40 7.57
CA LYS A 87 8.09 -11.04 8.99
C LYS A 87 6.79 -10.33 9.35
N ALA A 88 6.36 -9.36 8.54
CA ALA A 88 5.10 -8.65 8.75
C ALA A 88 3.92 -9.61 8.70
N ASN A 89 3.88 -10.50 7.71
CA ASN A 89 2.83 -11.52 7.56
C ASN A 89 2.78 -12.47 8.78
N SER A 90 3.95 -12.91 9.26
CA SER A 90 4.08 -13.82 10.41
C SER A 90 3.48 -13.26 11.70
N MET A 91 3.52 -11.93 11.88
CA MET A 91 2.97 -11.27 13.08
C MET A 91 1.45 -11.37 13.21
N TYR A 92 0.72 -11.72 12.14
CA TYR A 92 -0.73 -11.76 12.13
C TYR A 92 -1.32 -13.14 11.82
N LEU A 93 -0.49 -14.19 11.80
CA LEU A 93 -0.92 -15.57 11.56
C LEU A 93 -2.02 -16.03 12.52
N GLU A 94 -1.91 -15.69 13.81
CA GLU A 94 -2.91 -16.07 14.83
C GLU A 94 -4.29 -15.46 14.57
N LYS A 95 -4.36 -14.34 13.83
CA LYS A 95 -5.61 -13.68 13.44
C LYS A 95 -6.16 -14.18 12.12
N ASN A 96 -5.47 -15.12 11.46
CA ASN A 96 -5.75 -15.54 10.09
C ASN A 96 -5.80 -14.36 9.11
N TRP A 97 -4.96 -13.34 9.34
CA TRP A 97 -4.76 -12.23 8.43
C TRP A 97 -3.46 -12.42 7.67
N PHE A 98 -3.39 -11.85 6.47
CA PHE A 98 -2.23 -11.95 5.61
C PHE A 98 -1.98 -10.66 4.83
N MET A 99 -0.83 -10.58 4.16
CA MET A 99 -0.53 -9.48 3.25
C MET A 99 -1.51 -9.46 2.07
N VAL A 100 -2.37 -8.44 2.01
CA VAL A 100 -3.38 -8.24 0.95
C VAL A 100 -2.97 -7.18 -0.07
N GLY A 101 -1.79 -6.58 0.12
CA GLY A 101 -1.22 -5.60 -0.78
C GLY A 101 -0.10 -4.79 -0.14
N TRP A 102 0.32 -3.75 -0.83
CA TRP A 102 1.32 -2.80 -0.36
C TRP A 102 0.92 -1.36 -0.69
N TYR A 103 1.57 -0.41 -0.03
CA TYR A 103 1.41 1.02 -0.31
C TYR A 103 2.75 1.72 -0.43
N HIS A 104 2.76 2.78 -1.20
CA HIS A 104 3.83 3.76 -1.20
C HIS A 104 3.28 5.16 -1.40
N SER A 105 4.17 6.14 -1.22
CA SER A 105 3.86 7.56 -1.34
C SER A 105 4.66 8.23 -2.44
N HIS A 106 4.06 9.22 -3.10
CA HIS A 106 4.76 10.17 -3.96
C HIS A 106 4.71 11.58 -3.37
N PRO A 107 5.62 11.94 -2.44
CA PRO A 107 5.78 13.31 -2.01
C PRO A 107 6.57 14.06 -3.09
N ASP A 108 5.96 15.07 -3.70
CA ASP A 108 6.55 16.00 -4.69
C ASP A 108 6.86 15.51 -6.12
N LEU A 109 6.46 14.30 -6.53
CA LEU A 109 6.48 13.92 -7.95
C LEU A 109 5.28 14.52 -8.71
N PHE A 110 5.57 15.56 -9.49
CA PHE A 110 4.75 16.14 -10.55
C PHE A 110 3.25 16.39 -10.26
N GLN A 111 2.91 17.65 -10.01
CA GLN A 111 1.60 18.24 -10.35
C GLN A 111 0.33 17.60 -9.74
N HIS A 112 0.34 17.15 -8.49
CA HIS A 112 -0.88 16.74 -7.77
C HIS A 112 -1.69 15.61 -8.42
N LYS A 113 -1.05 14.74 -9.21
CA LYS A 113 -1.74 13.62 -9.85
C LYS A 113 -1.49 12.33 -9.09
N ILE A 114 -2.56 11.61 -8.79
CA ILE A 114 -2.49 10.21 -8.34
C ILE A 114 -2.32 9.37 -9.60
N PHE A 115 -1.17 8.73 -9.76
CA PHE A 115 -0.90 7.85 -10.89
C PHE A 115 -0.05 6.66 -10.46
N PHE A 116 -0.19 5.57 -11.22
CA PHE A 116 0.78 4.48 -11.19
C PHE A 116 1.85 4.79 -12.23
N SER A 117 3.10 4.90 -11.82
CA SER A 117 4.24 4.95 -12.74
C SER A 117 4.33 3.63 -13.55
N PRO A 118 5.05 3.61 -14.68
CA PRO A 118 5.29 2.37 -15.41
C PRO A 118 5.85 1.25 -14.52
N THR A 119 6.74 1.58 -13.57
CA THR A 119 7.29 0.64 -12.59
C THR A 119 6.21 0.09 -11.66
N ASP A 120 5.30 0.94 -11.17
CA ASP A 120 4.17 0.49 -10.33
C ASP A 120 3.25 -0.48 -11.07
N THR A 121 3.14 -0.32 -12.39
CA THR A 121 2.36 -1.25 -13.22
C THR A 121 3.04 -2.59 -13.49
N ILE A 122 4.33 -2.74 -13.21
CA ILE A 122 5.07 -4.00 -13.33
C ILE A 122 4.96 -4.81 -12.03
N VAL A 123 4.97 -4.14 -10.87
CA VAL A 123 4.87 -4.77 -9.53
C VAL A 123 3.41 -5.13 -9.15
N LYS A 124 2.56 -5.37 -10.14
CA LYS A 124 1.09 -5.19 -10.10
C LYS A 124 0.25 -6.22 -9.33
N ILE A 125 0.83 -7.04 -8.48
CA ILE A 125 0.02 -7.91 -7.63
C ILE A 125 -0.30 -7.13 -6.35
N GLN A 126 -1.41 -6.37 -6.39
CA GLN A 126 -2.07 -5.66 -5.28
C GLN A 126 -1.34 -4.43 -4.68
N THR A 127 -1.11 -3.41 -5.50
CA THR A 127 -0.62 -2.09 -5.03
C THR A 127 -1.77 -1.14 -4.70
N MET A 128 -1.75 -0.51 -3.53
CA MET A 128 -2.59 0.63 -3.17
C MET A 128 -1.71 1.87 -2.96
N THR A 129 -1.66 2.76 -3.95
CA THR A 129 -0.88 4.00 -3.87
C THR A 129 -1.61 5.03 -3.00
N VAL A 130 -0.93 5.56 -1.97
CA VAL A 130 -1.47 6.62 -1.11
C VAL A 130 -0.62 7.86 -1.25
N ILE A 131 -1.18 8.88 -1.89
CA ILE A 131 -0.55 10.19 -2.05
C ILE A 131 -1.30 11.20 -1.21
N ILE A 132 -0.56 12.02 -0.47
CA ILE A 132 -1.10 13.16 0.25
C ILE A 132 -0.98 14.38 -0.68
N PRO A 133 -2.10 14.91 -1.22
CA PRO A 133 -2.08 16.19 -1.93
C PRO A 133 -1.74 17.34 -0.97
N LYS A 134 -1.22 18.45 -1.52
CA LYS A 134 -0.81 19.65 -0.76
C LYS A 134 -1.91 20.24 0.10
#